data_AF-A0A1F6P1W6-F1
#
_entry.id   AF-A0A1F6P1W6-F1
#
_cell.length_a   1.000
_cell.length_b   1.000
_cell.length_c   1.000
_cell.angle_alpha   90.00
_cell.angle_beta   90.00
_cell.angle_gamma   90.00
#
_symmetry.space_group_name_H-M   'P 1'
#
loop_
_entity.id
_entity.type
_entity.pdbx_description
1 polymer ?
#
loop_
_entity_poly.entity_id
_entity_poly.type
_entity_poly.pdbx_seq_one_letter_code
_entity_poly.pdbx_strand_id
1 'polypeptide(L)'
;MIKKYKAILITTITGLSLLGLFAVFSILRSPVVDYSRTEFHSANPNNKEFFETAYSFANKKTNFTDGDVVAGIIPHHLLAADLIADFFHNLEGQNYDLVVLIGPNHFLTGQSDIITSIYDWQTPYGILRHDDEVLVKLLNTDLDIDIEENVIENEHSINSEVAFIKKTFPQAAFVPFVLKPTVDQQTAVKLAEALFKISQDKKVLVLASVDFSHYKTSQEAQYDDERSIAAIGGFNFSDIYNIEVDSPPSIYTLLEFSRLSGTDFELLNNSNSALLSGRPDLISTTSYVTGYFDQSKINLLFVGDIMLDRGVKTLINQKGLDYILGDLVNNKFFSGYDLIGANLEGAVTNGGKHYDPVKEFDFAFDPVFVSQLSEYGFNFFNLANNHFSDQGERGMEETKNNLGRLKIAYSGCRDGTISDCSSVIISIKDKKIGMVGLSMVGLKPDIEKVKEAINFLKDKTDWVIVNIHWGEEYDLNFNKIQKEIAYQLIDDGADVIIGHHPHVVQEVEVYKGRPIFYSLGNFIFDQYFSDKTQEGLAVSLDILDNEIKYTLYPFKTINGKIILSN
;
A
#
# COMPACT_ATOMS: atom_id res chain seq x y z
N MET A 1 60.63 -57.02 20.58
CA MET A 1 62.02 -56.77 20.17
C MET A 1 62.26 -55.26 20.00
N ILE A 2 63.09 -54.68 20.86
CA ILE A 2 64.18 -53.74 20.54
C ILE A 2 63.80 -52.29 20.12
N LYS A 3 63.92 -51.35 21.08
CA LYS A 3 64.88 -50.20 21.19
C LYS A 3 64.43 -48.91 20.48
N LYS A 4 64.15 -47.83 21.22
CA LYS A 4 65.04 -46.80 21.84
C LYS A 4 65.48 -45.68 20.87
N TYR A 5 65.01 -44.47 21.18
CA TYR A 5 65.66 -43.15 21.18
C TYR A 5 66.82 -42.84 20.20
N LYS A 6 66.71 -41.69 19.52
CA LYS A 6 67.74 -40.63 19.56
C LYS A 6 67.23 -39.30 18.98
N ALA A 7 67.41 -38.24 19.75
CA ALA A 7 67.38 -36.85 19.33
C ALA A 7 68.70 -36.47 18.63
N ILE A 8 68.66 -35.60 17.62
CA ILE A 8 69.77 -34.71 17.23
C ILE A 8 69.21 -33.34 16.82
N LEU A 9 69.95 -32.33 17.27
CA LEU A 9 69.80 -30.88 17.29
C LEU A 9 70.46 -30.25 16.03
N ILE A 10 70.15 -28.96 15.76
CA ILE A 10 71.02 -27.87 15.23
C ILE A 10 70.48 -27.12 13.97
N THR A 11 69.84 -25.98 14.28
CA THR A 11 70.13 -24.58 13.86
C THR A 11 70.04 -24.11 12.39
N THR A 12 69.08 -23.17 12.19
CA THR A 12 69.06 -21.94 11.34
C THR A 12 69.58 -21.96 9.91
N ILE A 13 68.71 -21.56 8.96
CA ILE A 13 68.89 -20.36 8.11
C ILE A 13 67.49 -19.85 7.68
N THR A 14 67.40 -18.53 7.72
CA THR A 14 66.32 -17.59 7.37
C THR A 14 65.72 -17.74 5.97
N GLY A 15 64.42 -17.48 5.85
CA GLY A 15 63.88 -16.77 4.67
C GLY A 15 62.67 -17.41 3.97
N LEU A 16 61.55 -16.67 4.03
CA LEU A 16 60.39 -16.66 3.13
C LEU A 16 59.21 -17.65 3.33
N SER A 17 58.04 -17.03 3.49
CA SER A 17 56.67 -17.47 3.16
C SER A 17 55.95 -18.45 4.11
N LEU A 18 55.58 -17.94 5.30
CA LEU A 18 54.42 -18.44 6.05
C LEU A 18 53.13 -17.87 5.42
N LEU A 19 52.65 -18.49 4.35
CA LEU A 19 51.32 -18.19 3.77
C LEU A 19 50.57 -19.44 3.29
N GLY A 20 50.96 -20.63 3.75
CA GLY A 20 50.25 -21.84 3.37
C GLY A 20 50.64 -23.02 4.21
N LEU A 21 50.17 -23.08 5.46
CA LEU A 21 50.06 -24.31 6.27
C LEU A 21 49.45 -24.02 7.65
N PHE A 22 48.28 -23.36 7.68
CA PHE A 22 47.35 -23.40 8.83
C PHE A 22 45.92 -23.44 8.29
N ALA A 23 45.65 -24.47 7.48
CA ALA A 23 44.31 -24.95 7.24
C ALA A 23 44.22 -26.33 7.90
N VAL A 24 43.05 -26.61 8.49
CA VAL A 24 42.66 -27.87 9.14
C VAL A 24 43.09 -28.01 10.61
N PHE A 25 42.51 -27.17 11.47
CA PHE A 25 41.83 -27.62 12.70
C PHE A 25 40.85 -26.51 13.12
N SER A 26 39.92 -26.19 12.22
CA SER A 26 38.66 -25.55 12.64
C SER A 26 37.90 -26.63 13.42
N ILE A 27 37.89 -26.48 14.74
CA ILE A 27 37.01 -27.23 15.61
C ILE A 27 35.59 -26.89 15.15
N LEU A 28 34.97 -27.79 14.39
CA LEU A 28 33.52 -27.89 14.25
C LEU A 28 32.96 -28.16 15.65
N ARG A 29 32.78 -27.10 16.44
CA ARG A 29 31.77 -27.13 17.50
C ARG A 29 30.45 -26.92 16.79
N SER A 30 29.85 -28.01 16.33
CA SER A 30 28.40 -28.06 16.28
C SER A 30 27.90 -27.77 17.69
N PRO A 31 26.99 -26.83 17.93
CA PRO A 31 26.35 -26.72 19.23
C PRO A 31 25.61 -28.03 19.44
N VAL A 32 26.15 -28.89 20.31
CA VAL A 32 25.40 -30.02 20.84
C VAL A 32 24.44 -29.38 21.84
N VAL A 33 23.24 -29.02 21.36
CA VAL A 33 22.13 -28.61 22.20
C VAL A 33 21.80 -29.80 23.10
N ASP A 34 21.96 -29.62 24.40
CA ASP A 34 21.61 -30.60 25.42
C ASP A 34 20.10 -30.58 25.63
N TYR A 35 19.38 -31.50 24.99
CA TYR A 35 17.91 -31.64 25.06
C TYR A 35 17.38 -32.12 26.44
N SER A 36 18.21 -32.15 27.49
CA SER A 36 17.84 -32.75 28.79
C SER A 36 17.25 -31.78 29.83
N ARG A 37 17.16 -30.48 29.53
CA ARG A 37 16.33 -29.50 30.25
C ARG A 37 15.40 -28.82 29.26
N THR A 38 14.10 -28.83 29.52
CA THR A 38 13.19 -27.91 28.82
C THR A 38 13.45 -26.53 29.39
N GLU A 39 14.35 -25.77 28.75
CA GLU A 39 14.65 -24.38 29.11
C GLU A 39 13.61 -23.48 28.42
N PHE A 40 12.95 -22.63 29.22
CA PHE A 40 11.89 -21.74 28.77
C PHE A 40 12.21 -20.32 29.23
N HIS A 41 11.94 -19.34 28.38
CA HIS A 41 11.74 -17.95 28.82
C HIS A 41 10.38 -17.79 29.50
N SER A 42 10.19 -16.70 30.23
CA SER A 42 8.93 -16.40 30.91
C SER A 42 8.36 -15.07 30.48
N ALA A 43 7.03 -15.04 30.25
CA ALA A 43 6.30 -13.79 30.07
C ALA A 43 6.42 -12.89 31.30
N ASN A 44 6.46 -11.58 31.11
CA ASN A 44 6.46 -10.61 32.19
C ASN A 44 5.45 -9.48 31.91
N PRO A 45 4.37 -9.35 32.70
CA PRO A 45 4.04 -10.13 33.89
C PRO A 45 3.56 -11.53 33.55
N ASN A 46 3.91 -12.52 34.38
CA ASN A 46 3.29 -13.85 34.30
C ASN A 46 1.98 -13.88 35.12
N ASN A 47 1.04 -12.99 34.81
CA ASN A 47 -0.24 -12.85 35.51
C ASN A 47 -1.41 -12.80 34.53
N LYS A 48 -2.26 -13.82 34.53
CA LYS A 48 -3.43 -13.90 33.63
C LYS A 48 -4.42 -12.74 33.83
N GLU A 49 -4.69 -12.36 35.07
CA GLU A 49 -5.68 -11.31 35.41
C GLU A 49 -5.28 -9.94 34.85
N PHE A 50 -3.98 -9.65 34.79
CA PHE A 50 -3.47 -8.43 34.17
C PHE A 50 -3.91 -8.33 32.70
N PHE A 51 -3.68 -9.38 31.91
CA PHE A 51 -4.07 -9.39 30.50
C PHE A 51 -5.59 -9.41 30.32
N GLU A 52 -6.34 -10.19 31.11
CA GLU A 52 -7.81 -10.15 31.03
C GLU A 52 -8.37 -8.75 31.33
N THR A 53 -7.73 -8.01 32.25
CA THR A 53 -8.08 -6.63 32.55
C THR A 53 -7.78 -5.71 31.36
N ALA A 54 -6.60 -5.84 30.73
CA ALA A 54 -6.23 -5.06 29.55
C ALA A 54 -7.24 -5.27 28.40
N TYR A 55 -7.61 -6.52 28.11
CA TYR A 55 -8.63 -6.85 27.09
C TYR A 55 -10.02 -6.33 27.44
N SER A 56 -10.35 -6.15 28.73
CA SER A 56 -11.66 -5.59 29.12
C SER A 56 -11.84 -4.12 28.72
N PHE A 57 -10.75 -3.41 28.42
CA PHE A 57 -10.76 -2.03 27.94
C PHE A 57 -10.66 -1.91 26.41
N ALA A 58 -10.46 -3.00 25.68
CA ALA A 58 -10.48 -3.01 24.22
C ALA A 58 -11.91 -2.70 23.74
N ASN A 59 -12.10 -1.50 23.18
CA ASN A 59 -13.42 -0.93 22.91
C ASN A 59 -13.69 -0.72 21.42
N LYS A 60 -12.65 -0.81 20.57
CA LYS A 60 -12.79 -0.59 19.13
C LYS A 60 -12.93 -1.95 18.45
N LYS A 61 -14.04 -2.15 17.72
CA LYS A 61 -14.07 -3.09 16.61
C LYS A 61 -13.79 -2.29 15.35
N THR A 62 -12.53 -2.17 14.97
CA THR A 62 -12.23 -1.96 13.57
C THR A 62 -12.78 -3.18 12.84
N ASN A 63 -13.71 -2.98 11.91
CA ASN A 63 -14.18 -4.07 11.05
C ASN A 63 -13.04 -4.43 10.10
N PHE A 64 -11.99 -5.10 10.62
CA PHE A 64 -10.96 -5.68 9.78
C PHE A 64 -11.66 -6.59 8.78
N THR A 65 -11.41 -6.35 7.51
CA THR A 65 -11.77 -7.30 6.47
C THR A 65 -10.93 -8.57 6.69
N ASP A 66 -11.53 -9.73 6.47
CA ASP A 66 -10.94 -11.02 6.85
C ASP A 66 -9.62 -11.27 6.10
N GLY A 67 -8.49 -11.22 6.81
CA GLY A 67 -7.26 -11.92 6.41
C GLY A 67 -6.04 -11.07 6.04
N ASP A 68 -6.10 -9.74 6.12
CA ASP A 68 -5.18 -8.87 5.39
C ASP A 68 -4.00 -8.29 6.19
N VAL A 69 -4.03 -8.35 7.52
CA VAL A 69 -2.97 -7.73 8.33
C VAL A 69 -1.71 -8.60 8.31
N VAL A 70 -0.63 -8.09 7.73
CA VAL A 70 0.66 -8.81 7.64
C VAL A 70 1.70 -8.25 8.61
N ALA A 71 1.52 -7.01 9.05
CA ALA A 71 2.45 -6.33 9.93
C ALA A 71 1.76 -5.34 10.87
N GLY A 72 2.42 -4.97 11.96
CA GLY A 72 1.89 -3.99 12.90
C GLY A 72 2.92 -3.37 13.84
N ILE A 73 2.54 -2.23 14.41
CA ILE A 73 3.31 -1.48 15.41
C ILE A 73 2.54 -1.52 16.71
N ILE A 74 3.19 -1.96 17.79
CA ILE A 74 2.65 -1.99 19.14
C ILE A 74 3.67 -1.41 20.13
N PRO A 75 3.22 -0.70 21.18
CA PRO A 75 4.09 -0.29 22.28
C PRO A 75 4.45 -1.51 23.14
N HIS A 76 5.50 -1.39 23.96
CA HIS A 76 5.86 -2.41 24.95
C HIS A 76 5.83 -1.91 26.39
N HIS A 77 5.63 -0.61 26.61
CA HIS A 77 5.39 -0.11 27.95
C HIS A 77 3.97 -0.45 28.40
N LEU A 78 3.86 -1.37 29.35
CA LEU A 78 2.61 -1.92 29.88
C LEU A 78 1.64 -0.91 30.52
N LEU A 79 2.01 0.37 30.66
CA LEU A 79 1.04 1.44 30.92
C LEU A 79 0.02 1.59 29.78
N ALA A 80 0.43 1.26 28.56
CA ALA A 80 -0.38 1.23 27.34
C ALA A 80 -0.93 -0.18 27.02
N ALA A 81 -1.03 -1.07 28.02
CA ALA A 81 -1.51 -2.44 27.83
C ALA A 81 -2.92 -2.51 27.22
N ASP A 82 -3.76 -1.51 27.45
CA ASP A 82 -5.07 -1.38 26.80
C ASP A 82 -4.94 -1.15 25.28
N LEU A 83 -3.98 -0.34 24.83
CA LEU A 83 -3.71 -0.14 23.40
C LEU A 83 -3.18 -1.41 22.73
N ILE A 84 -2.29 -2.13 23.42
CA ILE A 84 -1.77 -3.44 22.96
C ILE A 84 -2.93 -4.44 22.86
N ALA A 85 -3.76 -4.52 23.91
CA ALA A 85 -4.93 -5.39 23.92
C ALA A 85 -5.92 -5.03 22.81
N ASP A 86 -6.16 -3.74 22.55
CA ASP A 86 -7.03 -3.27 21.47
C ASP A 86 -6.50 -3.72 20.10
N PHE A 87 -5.19 -3.62 19.85
CA PHE A 87 -4.57 -4.14 18.62
C PHE A 87 -4.84 -5.64 18.43
N PHE A 88 -4.52 -6.46 19.44
CA PHE A 88 -4.70 -7.91 19.35
C PHE A 88 -6.18 -8.33 19.36
N HIS A 89 -7.05 -7.61 20.07
CA HIS A 89 -8.49 -7.87 20.11
C HIS A 89 -9.09 -7.73 18.71
N ASN A 90 -8.67 -6.72 17.96
CA ASN A 90 -9.18 -6.54 16.61
C ASN A 90 -8.73 -7.67 15.66
N LEU A 91 -7.57 -8.30 15.91
CA LEU A 91 -7.09 -9.45 15.15
C LEU A 91 -7.73 -10.80 15.58
N GLU A 92 -8.61 -10.82 16.59
CA GLU A 92 -9.31 -12.04 16.99
C GLU A 92 -10.12 -12.62 15.81
N GLY A 93 -9.92 -13.92 15.55
CA GLY A 93 -10.53 -14.61 14.41
C GLY A 93 -9.59 -14.81 13.23
N GLN A 94 -8.52 -14.00 13.15
CA GLN A 94 -7.41 -14.29 12.24
C GLN A 94 -6.55 -15.44 12.77
N ASN A 95 -5.95 -16.21 11.87
CA ASN A 95 -4.99 -17.26 12.19
C ASN A 95 -3.66 -16.95 11.51
N TYR A 96 -2.56 -17.12 12.25
CA TYR A 96 -1.20 -17.02 11.74
C TYR A 96 -0.44 -18.30 12.06
N ASP A 97 0.40 -18.73 11.12
CA ASP A 97 1.30 -19.86 11.33
C ASP A 97 2.50 -19.43 12.19
N LEU A 98 2.94 -18.17 12.03
CA LEU A 98 4.11 -17.59 12.68
C LEU A 98 3.84 -16.14 13.07
N VAL A 99 4.23 -15.77 14.29
CA VAL A 99 4.35 -14.37 14.72
C VAL A 99 5.83 -14.05 14.93
N VAL A 100 6.30 -13.01 14.27
CA VAL A 100 7.65 -12.45 14.44
C VAL A 100 7.52 -11.16 15.22
N LEU A 101 8.29 -11.00 16.30
CA LEU A 101 8.29 -9.77 17.10
C LEU A 101 9.69 -9.18 17.11
N ILE A 102 9.81 -7.93 16.66
CA ILE A 102 11.07 -7.21 16.51
C ILE A 102 11.05 -6.03 17.48
N GLY A 103 12.03 -5.95 18.38
CA GLY A 103 12.14 -4.87 19.36
C GLY A 103 13.55 -4.30 19.49
N PRO A 104 13.70 -3.16 20.18
CA PRO A 104 15.00 -2.60 20.54
C PRO A 104 15.79 -3.50 21.48
N ASN A 105 17.12 -3.36 21.42
CA ASN A 105 18.04 -3.78 22.48
C ASN A 105 18.27 -2.63 23.46
N HIS A 106 17.45 -2.53 24.52
CA HIS A 106 17.52 -1.41 25.47
C HIS A 106 18.81 -1.40 26.28
N PHE A 107 19.38 -2.57 26.52
CA PHE A 107 20.54 -2.74 27.40
C PHE A 107 21.87 -2.67 26.64
N LEU A 108 21.84 -2.62 25.31
CA LEU A 108 22.99 -2.67 24.42
C LEU A 108 23.92 -3.86 24.73
N THR A 109 23.32 -4.99 25.09
CA THR A 109 24.02 -6.23 25.47
C THR A 109 24.06 -7.21 24.29
N GLY A 110 24.87 -8.25 24.46
CA GLY A 110 25.10 -9.28 23.44
C GLY A 110 26.21 -8.94 22.45
N GLN A 111 26.62 -9.91 21.65
CA GLN A 111 27.73 -9.81 20.71
C GLN A 111 27.25 -9.34 19.33
N SER A 112 26.18 -9.93 18.81
CA SER A 112 25.70 -9.65 17.44
C SER A 112 24.77 -8.45 17.37
N ASP A 113 24.62 -7.89 16.17
CA ASP A 113 23.72 -6.74 15.93
C ASP A 113 22.24 -7.15 15.88
N ILE A 114 21.96 -8.39 15.47
CA ILE A 114 20.63 -9.00 15.48
C ILE A 114 20.68 -10.21 16.42
N ILE A 115 19.80 -10.22 17.42
CA ILE A 115 19.78 -11.27 18.44
C ILE A 115 18.42 -11.97 18.41
N THR A 116 18.42 -13.30 18.51
CA THR A 116 17.19 -14.13 18.56
C THR A 116 17.30 -15.22 19.64
N SER A 117 16.29 -16.09 19.72
CA SER A 117 16.16 -17.16 20.71
C SER A 117 15.60 -18.42 20.06
N ILE A 118 16.05 -19.58 20.55
CA ILE A 118 15.50 -20.91 20.24
C ILE A 118 14.68 -21.46 21.42
N TYR A 119 14.41 -20.66 22.46
CA TYR A 119 13.67 -21.11 23.64
C TYR A 119 12.17 -20.85 23.48
N ASP A 120 11.38 -21.81 23.96
CA ASP A 120 9.95 -21.65 24.12
C ASP A 120 9.64 -20.65 25.25
N TRP A 121 8.44 -20.05 25.21
CA TRP A 121 8.01 -19.07 26.20
C TRP A 121 6.85 -19.59 27.05
N GLN A 122 7.07 -19.63 28.37
CA GLN A 122 6.02 -19.90 29.34
C GLN A 122 5.18 -18.63 29.56
N THR A 123 3.88 -18.71 29.23
CA THR A 123 2.92 -17.62 29.43
C THR A 123 1.78 -18.06 30.37
N PRO A 124 0.96 -17.13 30.89
CA PRO A 124 -0.27 -17.45 31.63
C PRO A 124 -1.32 -18.22 30.81
N TYR A 125 -1.17 -18.27 29.49
CA TYR A 125 -2.07 -18.92 28.53
C TYR A 125 -1.50 -20.23 27.96
N GLY A 126 -0.34 -20.67 28.46
CA GLY A 126 0.36 -21.88 28.01
C GLY A 126 1.70 -21.58 27.33
N ILE A 127 2.29 -22.59 26.71
CA ILE A 127 3.60 -22.48 26.06
C ILE A 127 3.42 -21.88 24.65
N LEU A 128 4.09 -20.77 24.38
CA LEU A 128 4.28 -20.21 23.05
C LEU A 128 5.57 -20.81 22.47
N ARG A 129 5.44 -21.54 21.36
CA ARG A 129 6.54 -22.35 20.82
C ARG A 129 7.33 -21.60 19.78
N HIS A 130 8.64 -21.85 19.72
CA HIS A 130 9.47 -21.36 18.64
C HIS A 130 9.27 -22.16 17.33
N ASP A 131 9.84 -21.66 16.23
CA ASP A 131 9.85 -22.32 14.92
C ASP A 131 11.28 -22.68 14.48
N ASP A 132 11.68 -23.92 14.68
CA ASP A 132 13.01 -24.44 14.33
C ASP A 132 13.35 -24.23 12.84
N GLU A 133 12.40 -24.49 11.94
CA GLU A 133 12.65 -24.43 10.50
C GLU A 133 12.94 -22.99 10.08
N VAL A 134 12.16 -22.04 10.60
CA VAL A 134 12.31 -20.62 10.32
C VAL A 134 13.61 -20.09 10.92
N LEU A 135 13.94 -20.44 12.17
CA LEU A 135 15.19 -20.03 12.80
C LEU A 135 16.41 -20.55 12.04
N VAL A 136 16.40 -21.82 11.60
CA VAL A 136 17.48 -22.35 10.76
C VAL A 136 17.59 -21.62 9.43
N LYS A 137 16.47 -21.25 8.78
CA LYS A 137 16.51 -20.45 7.55
C LYS A 137 17.14 -19.07 7.80
N LEU A 138 16.79 -18.41 8.91
CA LEU A 138 17.28 -17.08 9.27
C LEU A 138 18.77 -17.09 9.65
N LEU A 139 19.21 -18.06 10.46
CA LEU A 139 20.61 -18.21 10.88
C LEU A 139 21.57 -18.59 9.73
N ASN A 140 21.05 -19.08 8.60
CA ASN A 140 21.85 -19.40 7.41
C ASN A 140 21.91 -18.25 6.40
N THR A 141 21.34 -17.08 6.72
CA THR A 141 21.51 -15.87 5.91
C THR A 141 22.92 -15.28 6.08
N ASP A 142 23.25 -14.25 5.29
CA ASP A 142 24.50 -13.49 5.45
C ASP A 142 24.41 -12.38 6.52
N LEU A 143 23.33 -12.40 7.33
CA LEU A 143 23.12 -11.50 8.45
C LEU A 143 23.86 -12.00 9.70
N ASP A 144 24.36 -11.06 10.50
CA ASP A 144 24.94 -11.34 11.83
C ASP A 144 23.82 -11.56 12.86
N ILE A 145 23.10 -12.69 12.70
CA ILE A 145 22.07 -13.15 13.64
C ILE A 145 22.69 -14.19 14.56
N ASP A 146 22.63 -13.97 15.87
CA ASP A 146 23.07 -14.96 16.86
C ASP A 146 22.01 -15.24 17.94
N ILE A 147 22.12 -16.42 18.54
CA ILE A 147 21.25 -16.87 19.61
C ILE A 147 21.87 -16.45 20.94
N GLU A 148 21.25 -15.49 21.64
CA GLU A 148 21.74 -15.01 22.93
C GLU A 148 20.61 -14.95 23.97
N GLU A 149 20.32 -16.12 24.56
CA GLU A 149 19.15 -16.31 25.44
C GLU A 149 19.09 -15.35 26.63
N ASN A 150 20.23 -15.02 27.24
CA ASN A 150 20.27 -14.07 28.35
C ASN A 150 19.88 -12.65 27.94
N VAL A 151 20.10 -12.26 26.67
CA VAL A 151 19.68 -10.94 26.17
C VAL A 151 18.17 -10.94 25.98
N ILE A 152 17.65 -11.97 25.30
CA ILE A 152 16.22 -12.11 25.01
C ILE A 152 15.38 -12.24 26.29
N GLU A 153 15.84 -13.00 27.29
CA GLU A 153 15.12 -13.18 28.56
C GLU A 153 14.86 -11.83 29.27
N ASN A 154 15.86 -10.94 29.25
CA ASN A 154 15.83 -9.67 29.95
C ASN A 154 15.22 -8.52 29.13
N GLU A 155 14.99 -8.71 27.83
CA GLU A 155 14.47 -7.67 26.96
C GLU A 155 12.95 -7.53 27.08
N HIS A 156 12.51 -6.39 27.59
CA HIS A 156 11.12 -6.14 27.94
C HIS A 156 10.26 -5.78 26.73
N SER A 157 10.87 -5.35 25.62
CA SER A 157 10.16 -5.23 24.34
C SER A 157 9.68 -6.57 23.79
N ILE A 158 10.22 -7.70 24.30
CA ILE A 158 9.79 -9.04 23.93
C ILE A 158 8.94 -9.68 25.03
N ASN A 159 9.45 -9.75 26.26
CA ASN A 159 8.80 -10.53 27.33
C ASN A 159 7.43 -9.96 27.78
N SER A 160 7.16 -8.68 27.49
CA SER A 160 5.85 -8.04 27.75
C SER A 160 4.75 -8.50 26.80
N GLU A 161 5.11 -8.89 25.58
CA GLU A 161 4.16 -9.11 24.47
C GLU A 161 3.76 -10.57 24.28
N VAL A 162 4.61 -11.51 24.66
CA VAL A 162 4.41 -12.96 24.37
C VAL A 162 3.09 -13.52 24.92
N ALA A 163 2.56 -12.96 26.01
CA ALA A 163 1.29 -13.38 26.57
C ALA A 163 0.08 -12.84 25.78
N PHE A 164 0.17 -11.64 25.21
CA PHE A 164 -0.84 -11.13 24.26
C PHE A 164 -0.87 -12.03 23.01
N ILE A 165 0.30 -12.31 22.44
CA ILE A 165 0.44 -13.19 21.27
C ILE A 165 -0.15 -14.57 21.54
N LYS A 166 0.21 -15.22 22.67
CA LYS A 166 -0.28 -16.56 22.99
C LYS A 166 -1.78 -16.62 23.24
N LYS A 167 -2.37 -15.57 23.82
CA LYS A 167 -3.81 -15.49 24.06
C LYS A 167 -4.57 -15.43 22.73
N THR A 168 -4.14 -14.57 21.82
CA THR A 168 -4.84 -14.29 20.55
C THR A 168 -4.58 -15.35 19.50
N PHE A 169 -3.34 -15.81 19.37
CA PHE A 169 -2.92 -16.80 18.37
C PHE A 169 -2.39 -18.06 19.06
N PRO A 170 -3.27 -18.88 19.65
CA PRO A 170 -2.85 -20.00 20.50
C PRO A 170 -2.07 -21.10 19.76
N GLN A 171 -2.12 -21.15 18.43
CA GLN A 171 -1.43 -22.13 17.61
C GLN A 171 -0.22 -21.58 16.84
N ALA A 172 -0.01 -20.26 16.82
CA ALA A 172 1.11 -19.67 16.10
C ALA A 172 2.43 -20.08 16.74
N ALA A 173 3.44 -20.34 15.90
CA ALA A 173 4.82 -20.35 16.32
C ALA A 173 5.34 -18.92 16.50
N PHE A 174 6.50 -18.77 17.13
CA PHE A 174 7.03 -17.48 17.53
C PHE A 174 8.54 -17.34 17.26
N VAL A 175 8.96 -16.18 16.75
CA VAL A 175 10.39 -15.84 16.59
C VAL A 175 10.62 -14.40 17.07
N PRO A 176 11.36 -14.20 18.18
CA PRO A 176 11.72 -12.86 18.64
C PRO A 176 13.02 -12.37 17.99
N PHE A 177 13.09 -11.08 17.73
CA PHE A 177 14.30 -10.37 17.34
C PHE A 177 14.52 -9.14 18.21
N VAL A 178 15.75 -8.96 18.65
CA VAL A 178 16.21 -7.77 19.33
C VAL A 178 17.30 -7.12 18.49
N LEU A 179 17.06 -5.88 18.06
CA LEU A 179 17.95 -5.14 17.16
C LEU A 179 18.75 -4.10 17.93
N LYS A 180 20.07 -4.10 17.76
CA LYS A 180 20.90 -3.00 18.28
C LYS A 180 20.72 -1.73 17.45
N PRO A 181 20.94 -0.54 18.04
CA PRO A 181 20.92 0.73 17.30
C PRO A 181 21.97 0.82 16.18
N THR A 182 22.97 -0.07 16.18
CA THR A 182 24.00 -0.19 15.14
C THR A 182 23.52 -0.83 13.85
N VAL A 183 22.36 -1.50 13.85
CA VAL A 183 21.74 -2.07 12.64
C VAL A 183 21.44 -0.94 11.66
N ASP A 184 22.10 -0.97 10.51
CA ASP A 184 21.92 0.02 9.45
C ASP A 184 20.76 -0.34 8.52
N GLN A 185 20.43 0.60 7.62
CA GLN A 185 19.34 0.44 6.65
C GLN A 185 19.52 -0.82 5.79
N GLN A 186 20.75 -1.10 5.34
CA GLN A 186 21.01 -2.24 4.47
C GLN A 186 20.77 -3.57 5.19
N THR A 187 21.17 -3.66 6.45
CA THR A 187 20.96 -4.82 7.32
C THR A 187 19.47 -4.98 7.63
N ALA A 188 18.77 -3.88 7.93
CA ALA A 188 17.32 -3.87 8.14
C ALA A 188 16.54 -4.37 6.91
N VAL A 189 16.94 -3.96 5.69
CA VAL A 189 16.37 -4.43 4.41
C VAL A 189 16.58 -5.92 4.24
N LYS A 190 17.81 -6.42 4.45
CA LYS A 190 18.09 -7.86 4.31
C LYS A 190 17.28 -8.71 5.27
N LEU A 191 17.07 -8.26 6.51
CA LEU A 191 16.21 -8.94 7.46
C LEU A 191 14.76 -8.95 6.97
N ALA A 192 14.24 -7.81 6.49
CA ALA A 192 12.90 -7.71 5.92
C ALA A 192 12.71 -8.65 4.70
N GLU A 193 13.68 -8.72 3.79
CA GLU A 193 13.67 -9.63 2.65
C GLU A 193 13.68 -11.10 3.08
N ALA A 194 14.41 -11.46 4.14
CA ALA A 194 14.42 -12.81 4.68
C ALA A 194 13.06 -13.18 5.26
N LEU A 195 12.44 -12.27 6.04
CA LEU A 195 11.09 -12.43 6.57
C LEU A 195 10.04 -12.53 5.46
N PHE A 196 10.16 -11.70 4.41
CA PHE A 196 9.27 -11.74 3.26
C PHE A 196 9.36 -13.05 2.48
N LYS A 197 10.56 -13.64 2.36
CA LYS A 197 10.71 -14.98 1.77
C LYS A 197 10.00 -16.05 2.60
N ILE A 198 10.07 -15.96 3.93
CA ILE A 198 9.35 -16.87 4.84
C ILE A 198 7.84 -16.71 4.70
N SER A 199 7.34 -15.48 4.53
CA SER A 199 5.90 -15.22 4.37
C SER A 199 5.32 -15.74 3.06
N GLN A 200 6.14 -16.18 2.10
CA GLN A 200 5.65 -16.87 0.91
C GLN A 200 5.20 -18.31 1.18
N ASP A 201 5.75 -18.95 2.23
CA ASP A 201 5.45 -20.34 2.58
C ASP A 201 4.47 -20.47 3.76
N LYS A 202 4.36 -19.42 4.60
CA LYS A 202 3.59 -19.40 5.85
C LYS A 202 2.79 -18.10 5.97
N LYS A 203 1.63 -18.12 6.63
CA LYS A 203 0.94 -16.89 7.02
C LYS A 203 1.63 -16.28 8.24
N VAL A 204 2.40 -15.21 8.01
CA VAL A 204 3.25 -14.54 9.02
C VAL A 204 2.65 -13.21 9.44
N LEU A 205 2.67 -12.92 10.74
CA LEU A 205 2.48 -11.58 11.30
C LEU A 205 3.82 -11.03 11.80
N VAL A 206 4.27 -9.90 11.28
CA VAL A 206 5.49 -9.23 11.76
C VAL A 206 5.12 -8.02 12.61
N LEU A 207 5.60 -7.95 13.85
CA LEU A 207 5.29 -6.87 14.78
C LEU A 207 6.56 -6.11 15.15
N ALA A 208 6.51 -4.78 15.10
CA ALA A 208 7.51 -3.93 15.76
C ALA A 208 7.00 -3.54 17.15
N SER A 209 7.78 -3.89 18.16
CA SER A 209 7.51 -3.64 19.58
C SER A 209 8.31 -2.42 20.04
N VAL A 210 7.75 -1.22 19.88
CA VAL A 210 8.47 0.06 20.02
C VAL A 210 7.63 1.12 20.69
N ASP A 211 8.28 1.92 21.53
CA ASP A 211 7.73 3.16 22.06
C ASP A 211 8.31 4.37 21.30
N PHE A 212 7.51 5.44 21.19
CA PHE A 212 7.88 6.65 20.45
C PHE A 212 8.55 7.67 21.36
N SER A 213 8.24 8.96 21.23
CA SER A 213 8.93 10.04 21.93
C SER A 213 9.05 9.81 23.44
N HIS A 214 10.22 10.12 23.99
CA HIS A 214 10.52 10.03 25.42
C HIS A 214 10.94 11.39 26.00
N TYR A 215 10.69 11.61 27.29
CA TYR A 215 11.17 12.78 28.06
C TYR A 215 10.69 14.14 27.54
N LYS A 216 9.52 14.16 26.89
CA LYS A 216 8.89 15.36 26.33
C LYS A 216 7.53 15.63 26.94
N THR A 217 7.04 16.86 26.82
CA THR A 217 5.65 17.17 27.16
C THR A 217 4.68 16.42 26.25
N SER A 218 3.43 16.26 26.67
CA SER A 218 2.40 15.59 25.86
C SER A 218 2.23 16.22 24.48
N GLN A 219 2.31 17.55 24.39
CA GLN A 219 2.16 18.30 23.13
C GLN A 219 3.35 18.10 22.18
N GLU A 220 4.57 18.12 22.71
CA GLU A 220 5.79 17.87 21.92
C GLU A 220 5.81 16.43 21.40
N ALA A 221 5.43 15.46 22.25
CA ALA A 221 5.34 14.06 21.87
C ALA A 221 4.32 13.85 20.72
N GLN A 222 3.13 14.48 20.81
CA GLN A 222 2.14 14.42 19.72
C GLN A 222 2.66 15.01 18.42
N TYR A 223 3.37 16.15 18.47
CA TYR A 223 3.96 16.75 17.27
C TYR A 223 5.02 15.85 16.61
N ASP A 224 5.82 15.16 17.42
CA ASP A 224 6.80 14.19 16.93
C ASP A 224 6.14 12.93 16.37
N ASP A 225 5.06 12.47 17.00
CA ASP A 225 4.29 11.33 16.53
C ASP A 225 3.60 11.63 15.19
N GLU A 226 3.05 12.83 14.98
CA GLU A 226 2.48 13.23 13.67
C GLU A 226 3.52 13.09 12.55
N ARG A 227 4.77 13.50 12.79
CA ARG A 227 5.86 13.34 11.83
C ARG A 227 6.23 11.88 11.62
N SER A 228 6.26 11.10 12.70
CA SER A 228 6.60 9.67 12.67
C SER A 228 5.54 8.87 11.92
N ILE A 229 4.26 9.09 12.22
CA ILE A 229 3.09 8.50 11.56
C ILE A 229 3.08 8.87 10.07
N ALA A 230 3.36 10.14 9.72
CA ALA A 230 3.44 10.55 8.32
C ALA A 230 4.60 9.87 7.57
N ALA A 231 5.76 9.71 8.21
CA ALA A 231 6.90 9.01 7.61
C ALA A 231 6.61 7.51 7.40
N ILE A 232 5.97 6.85 8.39
CA ILE A 232 5.58 5.45 8.32
C ILE A 232 4.49 5.25 7.24
N GLY A 233 3.40 6.02 7.30
CA GLY A 233 2.28 5.89 6.36
C GLY A 233 2.63 6.29 4.92
N GLY A 234 3.59 7.19 4.74
CA GLY A 234 4.11 7.55 3.43
C GLY A 234 5.23 6.66 2.91
N PHE A 235 5.62 5.60 3.64
CA PHE A 235 6.79 4.77 3.34
C PHE A 235 8.07 5.60 3.11
N ASN A 236 8.26 6.67 3.88
CA ASN A 236 9.39 7.58 3.71
C ASN A 236 10.67 7.08 4.41
N PHE A 237 11.35 6.12 3.77
CA PHE A 237 12.54 5.47 4.31
C PHE A 237 13.69 6.43 4.70
N SER A 238 13.81 7.60 4.07
CA SER A 238 14.89 8.55 4.41
C SER A 238 14.74 9.13 5.81
N ASP A 239 13.51 9.17 6.32
CA ASP A 239 13.18 9.85 7.56
C ASP A 239 13.19 8.90 8.76
N ILE A 240 13.06 7.59 8.55
CA ILE A 240 12.85 6.59 9.62
C ILE A 240 13.96 6.60 10.68
N TYR A 241 15.23 6.76 10.30
CA TYR A 241 16.32 6.84 11.30
C TYR A 241 16.38 8.19 12.04
N ASN A 242 15.54 9.15 11.65
CA ASN A 242 15.46 10.49 12.23
C ASN A 242 14.14 10.73 12.98
N ILE A 243 13.21 9.76 13.01
CA ILE A 243 11.98 9.87 13.80
C ILE A 243 12.26 9.56 15.27
N GLU A 244 11.37 10.02 16.15
CA GLU A 244 11.50 9.87 17.60
C GLU A 244 10.88 8.54 18.05
N VAL A 245 11.66 7.47 17.92
CA VAL A 245 11.30 6.11 18.32
C VAL A 245 12.51 5.42 18.94
N ASP A 246 12.29 4.50 19.88
CA ASP A 246 13.36 3.78 20.57
C ASP A 246 14.12 2.78 19.69
N SER A 247 13.49 2.34 18.59
CA SER A 247 14.08 1.40 17.64
C SER A 247 13.79 1.75 16.18
N PRO A 248 14.48 2.76 15.62
CA PRO A 248 14.43 3.02 14.18
C PRO A 248 14.71 1.78 13.30
N PRO A 249 15.67 0.88 13.60
CA PRO A 249 15.88 -0.30 12.77
C PRO A 249 14.68 -1.26 12.78
N SER A 250 13.95 -1.38 13.90
CA SER A 250 12.74 -2.23 13.97
C SER A 250 11.62 -1.67 13.09
N ILE A 251 11.38 -0.36 13.14
CA ILE A 251 10.44 0.31 12.23
C ILE A 251 10.88 0.18 10.78
N TYR A 252 12.17 0.35 10.48
CA TYR A 252 12.68 0.24 9.11
C TYR A 252 12.49 -1.17 8.55
N THR A 253 12.83 -2.21 9.31
CA THR A 253 12.61 -3.61 8.91
C THR A 253 11.13 -3.90 8.71
N LEU A 254 10.26 -3.44 9.62
CA LEU A 254 8.81 -3.61 9.49
C LEU A 254 8.28 -2.93 8.23
N LEU A 255 8.70 -1.70 7.97
CA LEU A 255 8.25 -0.90 6.84
C LEU A 255 8.70 -1.50 5.51
N GLU A 256 9.93 -1.99 5.43
CA GLU A 256 10.43 -2.67 4.23
C GLU A 256 9.70 -4.00 3.99
N PHE A 257 9.44 -4.78 5.05
CA PHE A 257 8.64 -6.01 4.94
C PHE A 257 7.22 -5.72 4.43
N SER A 258 6.61 -4.65 4.95
CA SER A 258 5.26 -4.19 4.57
C SER A 258 5.24 -3.71 3.11
N ARG A 259 6.28 -2.98 2.67
CA ARG A 259 6.43 -2.54 1.27
C ARG A 259 6.54 -3.73 0.32
N LEU A 260 7.34 -4.73 0.67
CA LEU A 260 7.46 -5.96 -0.11
C LEU A 260 6.13 -6.74 -0.15
N SER A 261 5.34 -6.65 0.92
CA SER A 261 4.03 -7.29 1.06
C SER A 261 2.88 -6.52 0.37
N GLY A 262 3.14 -5.35 -0.20
CA GLY A 262 2.15 -4.58 -0.96
C GLY A 262 1.03 -3.96 -0.10
N THR A 263 1.34 -3.66 1.16
CA THR A 263 0.36 -3.17 2.15
C THR A 263 0.42 -1.68 2.38
N ASP A 264 -0.67 -1.12 2.90
CA ASP A 264 -0.75 0.27 3.35
C ASP A 264 -0.84 0.34 4.89
N PHE A 265 -0.35 1.43 5.49
CA PHE A 265 -0.41 1.64 6.94
C PHE A 265 -1.72 2.31 7.35
N GLU A 266 -2.36 1.76 8.37
CA GLU A 266 -3.54 2.32 9.01
C GLU A 266 -3.27 2.59 10.50
N LEU A 267 -3.54 3.81 10.93
CA LEU A 267 -3.39 4.22 12.33
C LEU A 267 -4.56 3.68 13.16
N LEU A 268 -4.25 2.89 14.18
CA LEU A 268 -5.26 2.38 15.12
C LEU A 268 -5.48 3.34 16.28
N ASN A 269 -4.39 3.77 16.92
CA ASN A 269 -4.40 4.64 18.09
C ASN A 269 -3.10 5.43 18.23
N ASN A 270 -3.19 6.62 18.83
CA ASN A 270 -2.04 7.44 19.23
C ASN A 270 -2.34 8.10 20.58
N SER A 271 -1.44 7.91 21.55
CA SER A 271 -1.58 8.42 22.91
C SER A 271 -0.20 8.59 23.55
N ASN A 272 -0.16 8.99 24.82
CA ASN A 272 1.06 9.03 25.61
C ASN A 272 0.76 8.83 27.09
N SER A 273 1.81 8.59 27.88
CA SER A 273 1.69 8.28 29.31
C SER A 273 0.98 9.38 30.12
N ALA A 274 1.05 10.65 29.70
CA ALA A 274 0.28 11.73 30.33
C ALA A 274 -1.23 11.60 30.10
N LEU A 275 -1.63 11.32 28.87
CA LEU A 275 -3.04 11.14 28.52
C LEU A 275 -3.61 9.88 29.16
N LEU A 276 -2.90 8.75 29.08
CA LEU A 276 -3.34 7.48 29.67
C LEU A 276 -3.44 7.53 31.20
N SER A 277 -2.54 8.26 31.86
CA SER A 277 -2.59 8.43 33.32
C SER A 277 -3.53 9.54 33.80
N GLY A 278 -4.21 10.25 32.88
CA GLY A 278 -5.08 11.38 33.21
C GLY A 278 -4.34 12.59 33.79
N ARG A 279 -3.05 12.74 33.48
CA ARG A 279 -2.17 13.84 33.94
C ARG A 279 -1.55 14.58 32.76
N PRO A 280 -2.34 15.37 32.01
CA PRO A 280 -1.89 16.05 30.78
C PRO A 280 -0.78 17.10 31.01
N ASP A 281 -0.57 17.51 32.27
CA ASP A 281 0.44 18.48 32.70
C ASP A 281 1.82 17.85 32.98
N LEU A 282 1.99 16.54 32.77
CA LEU A 282 3.29 15.90 32.88
C LEU A 282 4.27 16.48 31.85
N ILE A 283 5.41 16.96 32.37
CA ILE A 283 6.49 17.57 31.58
C ILE A 283 7.39 16.54 30.89
N SER A 284 7.17 15.25 31.16
CA SER A 284 7.97 14.14 30.63
C SER A 284 7.06 12.94 30.44
N THR A 285 6.95 12.49 29.20
CA THR A 285 6.05 11.42 28.77
C THR A 285 6.78 10.38 27.93
N THR A 286 6.13 9.23 27.75
CA THR A 286 6.45 8.24 26.70
C THR A 286 5.25 8.19 25.77
N SER A 287 5.49 8.25 24.46
CA SER A 287 4.45 8.24 23.45
C SER A 287 4.22 6.86 22.86
N TYR A 288 2.98 6.60 22.43
CA TYR A 288 2.54 5.31 21.95
C TYR A 288 1.79 5.49 20.62
N VAL A 289 2.22 4.76 19.61
CA VAL A 289 1.52 4.64 18.33
C VAL A 289 1.20 3.18 18.12
N THR A 290 -0.06 2.87 17.82
CA THR A 290 -0.48 1.55 17.35
C THR A 290 -1.05 1.68 15.96
N GLY A 291 -0.68 0.75 15.08
CA GLY A 291 -1.17 0.72 13.72
C GLY A 291 -0.82 -0.60 13.06
N TYR A 292 -1.44 -0.86 11.92
CA TYR A 292 -1.30 -2.12 11.20
C TYR A 292 -1.08 -1.87 9.73
N PHE A 293 -0.55 -2.88 9.06
CA PHE A 293 -0.33 -2.90 7.63
C PHE A 293 -1.17 -3.99 7.02
N ASP A 294 -2.09 -3.62 6.12
CA ASP A 294 -2.97 -4.56 5.46
C ASP A 294 -2.92 -4.47 3.92
N GLN A 295 -3.25 -5.59 3.27
CA GLN A 295 -3.22 -5.74 1.81
C GLN A 295 -4.48 -5.20 1.10
N SER A 296 -5.44 -4.62 1.84
CA SER A 296 -6.85 -4.72 1.44
C SER A 296 -7.36 -3.61 0.53
N LYS A 297 -6.66 -2.47 0.41
CA LYS A 297 -7.23 -1.27 -0.24
C LYS A 297 -6.65 -0.99 -1.61
N ILE A 298 -7.47 -1.03 -2.65
CA ILE A 298 -7.14 -0.46 -3.96
C ILE A 298 -7.84 0.89 -4.10
N ASN A 299 -7.06 1.94 -4.35
CA ASN A 299 -7.56 3.31 -4.49
C ASN A 299 -7.53 3.73 -5.95
N LEU A 300 -8.69 3.95 -6.55
CA LEU A 300 -8.81 4.45 -7.92
C LEU A 300 -9.37 5.88 -7.90
N LEU A 301 -8.93 6.74 -8.80
CA LEU A 301 -9.49 8.07 -9.01
C LEU A 301 -9.98 8.19 -10.44
N PHE A 302 -11.24 8.59 -10.64
CA PHE A 302 -11.79 8.93 -11.95
C PHE A 302 -12.18 10.39 -12.01
N VAL A 303 -11.81 11.05 -13.11
CA VAL A 303 -12.24 12.41 -13.43
C VAL A 303 -13.04 12.43 -14.73
N GLY A 304 -13.68 13.56 -15.00
CA GLY A 304 -14.50 13.78 -16.18
C GLY A 304 -13.75 13.93 -17.51
N ASP A 305 -14.35 14.66 -18.44
CA ASP A 305 -13.86 14.82 -19.81
C ASP A 305 -12.56 15.66 -19.88
N ILE A 306 -11.59 15.18 -20.65
CA ILE A 306 -10.32 15.84 -20.95
C ILE A 306 -10.22 16.08 -22.45
N MET A 307 -10.17 17.36 -22.84
CA MET A 307 -9.90 17.82 -24.21
C MET A 307 -8.66 18.73 -24.19
N LEU A 308 -7.57 18.28 -24.82
CA LEU A 308 -6.24 18.93 -24.77
C LEU A 308 -5.93 19.80 -26.01
N ASP A 309 -6.95 20.18 -26.78
CA ASP A 309 -6.82 20.98 -27.99
C ASP A 309 -7.40 22.40 -27.81
N ARG A 310 -7.58 23.15 -28.90
CA ARG A 310 -8.21 24.49 -28.93
C ARG A 310 -7.67 25.45 -27.86
N GLY A 311 -8.54 26.01 -27.02
CA GLY A 311 -8.21 26.93 -25.96
C GLY A 311 -7.34 26.29 -24.87
N VAL A 312 -7.51 24.99 -24.61
CA VAL A 312 -6.68 24.25 -23.66
C VAL A 312 -5.24 24.14 -24.16
N LYS A 313 -5.04 23.73 -25.43
CA LYS A 313 -3.71 23.72 -26.07
C LYS A 313 -3.04 25.09 -26.03
N THR A 314 -3.81 26.15 -26.29
CA THR A 314 -3.30 27.53 -26.20
C THR A 314 -2.86 27.87 -24.78
N LEU A 315 -3.64 27.47 -23.77
CA LEU A 315 -3.33 27.71 -22.36
C LEU A 315 -2.10 26.93 -21.90
N ILE A 316 -1.99 25.64 -22.24
CA ILE A 316 -0.83 24.80 -21.92
C ILE A 316 0.44 25.36 -22.55
N ASN A 317 0.40 25.75 -23.83
CA ASN A 317 1.56 26.35 -24.50
C ASN A 317 2.03 27.67 -23.86
N GLN A 318 1.11 28.44 -23.27
CA GLN A 318 1.42 29.72 -22.66
C GLN A 318 1.87 29.61 -21.20
N LYS A 319 1.28 28.69 -20.43
CA LYS A 319 1.41 28.64 -18.97
C LYS A 319 1.79 27.28 -18.39
N GLY A 320 1.84 26.23 -19.22
CA GLY A 320 2.08 24.86 -18.80
C GLY A 320 0.83 24.18 -18.20
N LEU A 321 0.86 22.85 -18.12
CA LEU A 321 -0.18 22.06 -17.49
C LEU A 321 -0.22 22.28 -15.96
N ASP A 322 0.93 22.61 -15.36
CA ASP A 322 1.06 23.03 -13.95
C ASP A 322 0.17 24.24 -13.61
N TYR A 323 -0.09 25.13 -14.56
CA TYR A 323 -1.02 26.24 -14.32
C TYR A 323 -2.45 25.74 -14.12
N ILE A 324 -2.87 24.75 -14.91
CA ILE A 324 -4.23 24.20 -14.89
C ILE A 324 -4.43 23.35 -13.62
N LEU A 325 -3.46 22.49 -13.29
CA LEU A 325 -3.56 21.49 -12.22
C LEU A 325 -2.90 21.90 -10.90
N GLY A 326 -2.17 23.03 -10.86
CA GLY A 326 -1.28 23.37 -9.75
C GLY A 326 -1.95 23.43 -8.38
N ASP A 327 -3.20 23.88 -8.30
CA ASP A 327 -3.94 23.92 -7.03
C ASP A 327 -4.27 22.51 -6.52
N LEU A 328 -4.59 21.56 -7.41
CA LEU A 328 -4.78 20.14 -7.04
C LEU A 328 -3.46 19.51 -6.59
N VAL A 329 -2.36 19.79 -7.30
CA VAL A 329 -1.02 19.28 -6.95
C VAL A 329 -0.55 19.78 -5.59
N ASN A 330 -0.73 21.08 -5.32
CA ASN A 330 -0.38 21.68 -4.02
C ASN A 330 -1.16 21.07 -2.86
N ASN A 331 -2.40 20.63 -3.11
CA ASN A 331 -3.23 19.92 -2.14
C ASN A 331 -2.98 18.40 -2.12
N LYS A 332 -1.94 17.91 -2.81
CA LYS A 332 -1.62 16.47 -2.94
C LYS A 332 -2.80 15.62 -3.43
N PHE A 333 -3.68 16.22 -4.24
CA PHE A 333 -4.94 15.60 -4.63
C PHE A 333 -4.77 14.30 -5.42
N PHE A 334 -3.67 14.15 -6.16
CA PHE A 334 -3.39 12.93 -6.95
C PHE A 334 -2.56 11.88 -6.20
N SER A 335 -2.17 12.13 -4.95
CA SER A 335 -1.33 11.20 -4.17
C SER A 335 -2.15 10.06 -3.58
N GLY A 336 -1.56 8.85 -3.55
CA GLY A 336 -2.16 7.68 -2.88
C GLY A 336 -3.14 6.85 -3.73
N TYR A 337 -3.26 7.15 -5.03
CA TYR A 337 -4.08 6.36 -5.96
C TYR A 337 -3.23 5.38 -6.77
N ASP A 338 -3.70 4.14 -6.89
CA ASP A 338 -3.09 3.10 -7.72
C ASP A 338 -3.38 3.32 -9.22
N LEU A 339 -4.52 3.96 -9.51
CA LEU A 339 -4.96 4.27 -10.87
C LEU A 339 -5.68 5.61 -10.90
N ILE A 340 -5.34 6.44 -11.90
CA ILE A 340 -6.03 7.68 -12.19
C ILE A 340 -6.52 7.63 -13.64
N GLY A 341 -7.84 7.68 -13.80
CA GLY A 341 -8.57 7.50 -15.05
C GLY A 341 -9.35 8.74 -15.48
N ALA A 342 -9.52 8.93 -16.79
CA ALA A 342 -10.39 9.97 -17.36
C ALA A 342 -10.98 9.55 -18.71
N ASN A 343 -11.99 10.28 -19.20
CA ASN A 343 -12.38 10.22 -20.60
C ASN A 343 -11.51 11.17 -21.43
N LEU A 344 -10.72 10.62 -22.35
CA LEU A 344 -9.88 11.40 -23.25
C LEU A 344 -10.64 11.64 -24.56
N GLU A 345 -11.22 12.82 -24.69
CA GLU A 345 -12.22 13.14 -25.71
C GLU A 345 -11.57 13.66 -27.00
N GLY A 346 -10.83 12.78 -27.69
CA GLY A 346 -10.16 13.10 -28.95
C GLY A 346 -9.05 12.12 -29.31
N ALA A 347 -8.31 12.41 -30.38
CA ALA A 347 -7.21 11.58 -30.85
C ALA A 347 -5.84 12.14 -30.44
N VAL A 348 -4.90 11.26 -30.05
CA VAL A 348 -3.50 11.59 -29.74
C VAL A 348 -2.62 11.37 -30.97
N THR A 349 -2.60 12.34 -31.87
CA THR A 349 -1.88 12.26 -33.16
C THR A 349 -0.43 12.73 -33.05
N ASN A 350 0.42 12.35 -34.00
CA ASN A 350 1.83 12.75 -33.97
C ASN A 350 2.00 14.28 -34.03
N GLY A 351 2.45 14.88 -32.91
CA GLY A 351 2.62 16.32 -32.74
C GLY A 351 1.31 17.11 -32.65
N GLY A 352 0.19 16.46 -32.31
CA GLY A 352 -1.13 17.10 -32.24
C GLY A 352 -1.55 17.69 -33.58
N LYS A 353 -1.28 16.95 -34.65
CA LYS A 353 -1.57 17.33 -36.04
C LYS A 353 -2.99 16.92 -36.43
N HIS A 354 -3.71 17.86 -37.06
CA HIS A 354 -4.97 17.57 -37.73
C HIS A 354 -4.72 16.98 -39.13
N TYR A 355 -5.51 15.99 -39.51
CA TYR A 355 -5.47 15.34 -40.81
C TYR A 355 -6.72 15.68 -41.62
N ASP A 356 -6.56 15.80 -42.94
CA ASP A 356 -7.68 16.13 -43.82
C ASP A 356 -8.69 14.96 -43.92
N PRO A 357 -10.00 15.25 -44.00
CA PRO A 357 -10.61 16.58 -43.96
C PRO A 357 -10.79 17.09 -42.52
N VAL A 358 -10.27 18.30 -42.25
CA VAL A 358 -10.44 18.97 -40.95
C VAL A 358 -11.89 19.43 -40.79
N LYS A 359 -12.54 19.08 -39.68
CA LYS A 359 -13.91 19.51 -39.33
C LYS A 359 -13.88 20.64 -38.30
N GLU A 360 -15.04 21.25 -38.06
CA GLU A 360 -15.18 22.34 -37.08
C GLU A 360 -14.89 21.91 -35.64
N PHE A 361 -15.27 20.68 -35.28
CA PHE A 361 -14.97 20.03 -34.00
C PHE A 361 -14.16 18.76 -34.30
N ASP A 362 -12.86 18.93 -34.41
CA ASP A 362 -11.91 17.90 -34.82
C ASP A 362 -10.70 17.98 -33.90
N PHE A 363 -10.56 17.06 -32.94
CA PHE A 363 -9.55 17.17 -31.87
C PHE A 363 -8.29 16.34 -32.13
N ALA A 364 -7.12 16.98 -31.99
CA ALA A 364 -5.81 16.37 -32.18
C ALA A 364 -4.82 16.77 -31.07
N PHE A 365 -4.59 15.87 -30.13
CA PHE A 365 -3.75 16.09 -28.96
C PHE A 365 -2.29 15.75 -29.23
N ASP A 366 -1.39 16.62 -28.78
CA ASP A 366 0.05 16.32 -28.80
C ASP A 366 0.38 15.27 -27.72
N PRO A 367 1.07 14.17 -28.05
CA PRO A 367 1.52 13.16 -27.09
C PRO A 367 2.32 13.76 -25.93
N VAL A 368 2.96 14.91 -26.11
CA VAL A 368 3.65 15.63 -25.03
C VAL A 368 2.69 16.01 -23.91
N PHE A 369 1.50 16.51 -24.21
CA PHE A 369 0.52 16.89 -23.17
C PHE A 369 -0.03 15.66 -22.44
N VAL A 370 -0.25 14.56 -23.17
CA VAL A 370 -0.68 13.29 -22.58
C VAL A 370 0.43 12.69 -21.70
N SER A 371 1.69 12.81 -22.13
CA SER A 371 2.85 12.43 -21.31
C SER A 371 2.93 13.25 -20.02
N GLN A 372 2.64 14.55 -20.07
CA GLN A 372 2.63 15.40 -18.87
C GLN A 372 1.51 15.00 -17.91
N LEU A 373 0.34 14.56 -18.40
CA LEU A 373 -0.70 14.00 -17.52
C LEU A 373 -0.19 12.80 -16.71
N SER A 374 0.67 11.95 -17.30
CA SER A 374 1.25 10.81 -16.57
C SER A 374 2.16 11.22 -15.42
N GLU A 375 2.76 12.41 -15.46
CA GLU A 375 3.55 12.97 -14.35
C GLU A 375 2.68 13.30 -13.12
N TYR A 376 1.37 13.48 -13.31
CA TYR A 376 0.38 13.63 -12.24
C TYR A 376 -0.33 12.31 -11.90
N GLY A 377 0.14 11.17 -12.40
CA GLY A 377 -0.37 9.84 -12.07
C GLY A 377 -1.45 9.30 -13.00
N PHE A 378 -1.87 10.03 -14.05
CA PHE A 378 -2.82 9.51 -15.04
C PHE A 378 -2.23 8.32 -15.80
N ASN A 379 -2.86 7.16 -15.66
CA ASN A 379 -2.38 5.89 -16.21
C ASN A 379 -3.48 5.07 -16.90
N PHE A 380 -4.72 5.59 -16.98
CA PHE A 380 -5.82 5.02 -17.75
C PHE A 380 -6.64 6.08 -18.49
N PHE A 381 -7.06 5.79 -19.74
CA PHE A 381 -8.02 6.61 -20.47
C PHE A 381 -9.15 5.81 -21.12
N ASN A 382 -10.39 6.28 -20.97
CA ASN A 382 -11.48 5.90 -21.85
C ASN A 382 -11.34 6.64 -23.19
N LEU A 383 -11.36 5.90 -24.29
CA LEU A 383 -11.32 6.42 -25.66
C LEU A 383 -12.66 6.28 -26.37
N ALA A 384 -13.64 5.57 -25.80
CA ALA A 384 -14.93 5.38 -26.45
C ALA A 384 -15.78 6.63 -26.26
N ASN A 385 -15.66 7.56 -27.21
CA ASN A 385 -16.44 8.79 -27.30
C ASN A 385 -16.62 9.19 -28.77
N ASN A 386 -17.46 10.18 -29.02
CA ASN A 386 -17.78 10.67 -30.37
C ASN A 386 -16.58 11.35 -31.08
N HIS A 387 -15.56 11.77 -30.33
CA HIS A 387 -14.38 12.48 -30.85
C HIS A 387 -13.17 11.59 -31.14
N PHE A 388 -13.18 10.31 -30.74
CA PHE A 388 -12.03 9.43 -30.96
C PHE A 388 -11.67 9.23 -32.44
N SER A 389 -12.65 9.33 -33.33
CA SER A 389 -12.46 9.12 -34.77
C SER A 389 -12.37 10.38 -35.62
N ASP A 390 -12.27 11.55 -34.97
CA ASP A 390 -12.10 12.86 -35.56
C ASP A 390 -11.01 12.87 -36.63
N GLN A 391 -9.84 12.35 -36.25
CA GLN A 391 -8.63 12.26 -37.07
C GLN A 391 -8.57 11.02 -37.99
N GLY A 392 -9.72 10.35 -38.18
CA GLY A 392 -9.86 9.15 -38.99
C GLY A 392 -9.09 7.93 -38.48
N GLU A 393 -8.99 6.89 -39.32
CA GLU A 393 -8.28 5.64 -38.98
C GLU A 393 -6.83 5.88 -38.58
N ARG A 394 -6.16 6.80 -39.30
CA ARG A 394 -4.79 7.18 -38.99
C ARG A 394 -4.66 7.75 -37.58
N GLY A 395 -5.54 8.67 -37.19
CA GLY A 395 -5.49 9.27 -35.87
C GLY A 395 -5.77 8.27 -34.75
N MET A 396 -6.71 7.35 -34.95
CA MET A 396 -6.98 6.28 -33.99
C MET A 396 -5.78 5.32 -33.85
N GLU A 397 -5.13 4.95 -34.95
CA GLU A 397 -3.93 4.11 -34.91
C GLU A 397 -2.76 4.83 -34.24
N GLU A 398 -2.53 6.10 -34.56
CA GLU A 398 -1.53 6.93 -33.90
C GLU A 398 -1.82 7.07 -32.40
N THR A 399 -3.08 7.23 -32.01
CA THR A 399 -3.50 7.31 -30.60
C THR A 399 -3.10 6.04 -29.84
N LYS A 400 -3.47 4.87 -30.36
CA LYS A 400 -3.12 3.57 -29.76
C LYS A 400 -1.61 3.38 -29.64
N ASN A 401 -0.86 3.76 -30.68
CA ASN A 401 0.60 3.68 -30.70
C ASN A 401 1.25 4.63 -29.69
N ASN A 402 0.73 5.86 -29.57
CA ASN A 402 1.27 6.88 -28.67
C ASN A 402 0.98 6.52 -27.21
N LEU A 403 -0.24 6.10 -26.87
CA LEU A 403 -0.57 5.61 -25.52
C LEU A 403 0.24 4.37 -25.16
N GLY A 404 0.42 3.44 -26.10
CA GLY A 404 1.26 2.25 -25.92
C GLY A 404 2.74 2.59 -25.62
N ARG A 405 3.31 3.60 -26.30
CA ARG A 405 4.67 4.09 -26.01
C ARG A 405 4.77 4.76 -24.64
N LEU A 406 3.73 5.47 -24.22
CA LEU A 406 3.63 6.09 -22.89
C LEU A 406 3.29 5.07 -21.79
N LYS A 407 3.01 3.80 -22.14
CA LYS A 407 2.57 2.74 -21.23
C LYS A 407 1.30 3.11 -20.45
N ILE A 408 0.42 3.90 -21.08
CA ILE A 408 -0.87 4.27 -20.51
C ILE A 408 -1.91 3.25 -20.97
N ALA A 409 -2.65 2.68 -20.02
CA ALA A 409 -3.74 1.77 -20.32
C ALA A 409 -4.92 2.52 -20.94
N TYR A 410 -5.70 1.85 -21.76
CA TYR A 410 -6.91 2.45 -22.31
C TYR A 410 -7.95 1.38 -22.63
N SER A 411 -9.21 1.82 -22.64
CA SER A 411 -10.31 1.05 -23.23
C SER A 411 -11.18 1.98 -24.07
N GLY A 412 -11.61 1.50 -25.22
CA GLY A 412 -12.52 2.19 -26.10
C GLY A 412 -12.17 1.98 -27.57
N CYS A 413 -13.21 1.80 -28.37
CA CYS A 413 -13.12 1.76 -29.82
C CYS A 413 -13.85 2.96 -30.42
N ARG A 414 -13.81 3.07 -31.75
CA ARG A 414 -14.71 3.93 -32.51
C ARG A 414 -16.15 3.75 -32.02
N ASP A 415 -16.91 4.83 -31.98
CA ASP A 415 -18.35 4.81 -31.69
C ASP A 415 -19.07 3.71 -32.49
N GLY A 416 -20.01 3.02 -31.83
CA GLY A 416 -20.74 1.90 -32.39
C GLY A 416 -19.97 0.58 -32.51
N THR A 417 -18.68 0.54 -32.19
CA THR A 417 -17.86 -0.67 -32.31
C THR A 417 -17.56 -1.28 -30.94
N ILE A 418 -17.81 -2.59 -30.81
CA ILE A 418 -17.33 -3.41 -29.68
C ILE A 418 -16.36 -4.46 -30.22
N SER A 419 -15.12 -4.43 -29.75
CA SER A 419 -14.04 -5.36 -30.13
C SER A 419 -12.93 -5.38 -29.07
N ASP A 420 -11.76 -5.95 -29.39
CA ASP A 420 -10.63 -6.06 -28.46
C ASP A 420 -10.18 -4.71 -27.85
N CYS A 421 -10.38 -3.59 -28.55
CA CYS A 421 -10.08 -2.27 -27.96
C CYS A 421 -11.09 -1.81 -26.91
N SER A 422 -12.29 -2.40 -26.83
CA SER A 422 -13.35 -1.96 -25.91
C SER A 422 -13.07 -2.33 -24.46
N SER A 423 -12.09 -3.19 -24.20
CA SER A 423 -11.79 -3.63 -22.85
C SER A 423 -10.30 -3.81 -22.59
N VAL A 424 -9.87 -3.57 -21.36
CA VAL A 424 -8.52 -3.89 -20.88
C VAL A 424 -8.60 -4.48 -19.47
N ILE A 425 -7.73 -5.43 -19.15
CA ILE A 425 -7.54 -5.94 -17.79
C ILE A 425 -6.28 -5.27 -17.22
N ILE A 426 -6.43 -4.60 -16.08
CA ILE A 426 -5.36 -3.94 -15.36
C ILE A 426 -5.12 -4.72 -14.07
N SER A 427 -3.88 -5.16 -13.86
CA SER A 427 -3.48 -5.75 -12.57
C SER A 427 -3.01 -4.65 -11.64
N ILE A 428 -3.62 -4.56 -10.46
CA ILE A 428 -3.24 -3.64 -9.38
C ILE A 428 -3.07 -4.49 -8.13
N LYS A 429 -1.87 -4.46 -7.53
CA LYS A 429 -1.51 -5.36 -6.44
C LYS A 429 -1.74 -6.83 -6.85
N ASP A 430 -2.46 -7.63 -6.07
CA ASP A 430 -2.83 -9.02 -6.37
C ASP A 430 -4.16 -9.15 -7.14
N LYS A 431 -4.89 -8.04 -7.34
CA LYS A 431 -6.21 -8.04 -8.00
C LYS A 431 -6.14 -7.64 -9.47
N LYS A 432 -7.19 -7.98 -10.19
CA LYS A 432 -7.42 -7.62 -11.60
C LYS A 432 -8.72 -6.82 -11.72
N ILE A 433 -8.62 -5.70 -12.43
CA ILE A 433 -9.74 -4.82 -12.73
C ILE A 433 -9.97 -4.83 -14.25
N GLY A 434 -11.17 -5.21 -14.65
CA GLY A 434 -11.63 -5.11 -16.03
C GLY A 434 -12.19 -3.72 -16.28
N MET A 435 -11.62 -3.00 -17.23
CA MET A 435 -12.14 -1.70 -17.69
C MET A 435 -12.85 -1.91 -19.03
N VAL A 436 -14.08 -1.42 -19.16
CA VAL A 436 -14.84 -1.39 -20.42
C VAL A 436 -15.02 0.06 -20.83
N GLY A 437 -14.77 0.37 -22.11
CA GLY A 437 -15.07 1.66 -22.72
C GLY A 437 -16.15 1.52 -23.78
N LEU A 438 -17.25 2.27 -23.67
CA LEU A 438 -18.27 2.35 -24.73
C LEU A 438 -18.84 3.76 -24.90
N SER A 439 -19.32 4.05 -26.11
CA SER A 439 -20.04 5.29 -26.44
C SER A 439 -21.45 4.96 -26.89
N MET A 440 -22.45 5.68 -26.36
CA MET A 440 -23.84 5.68 -26.82
C MET A 440 -24.18 6.91 -27.68
N VAL A 441 -23.19 7.78 -27.88
CA VAL A 441 -23.25 9.00 -28.72
C VAL A 441 -22.64 8.69 -30.09
N GLY A 442 -23.27 9.21 -31.14
CA GLY A 442 -22.91 8.87 -32.52
C GLY A 442 -23.52 7.52 -32.92
N LEU A 443 -22.69 6.63 -33.49
CA LEU A 443 -23.11 5.26 -33.76
C LEU A 443 -23.29 4.49 -32.45
N LYS A 444 -24.42 3.80 -32.31
CA LYS A 444 -24.73 3.02 -31.11
C LYS A 444 -24.18 1.59 -31.23
N PRO A 445 -23.54 1.06 -30.17
CA PRO A 445 -22.99 -0.29 -30.19
C PRO A 445 -24.08 -1.34 -30.15
N ASP A 446 -23.73 -2.55 -30.59
CA ASP A 446 -24.55 -3.74 -30.39
C ASP A 446 -24.50 -4.13 -28.90
N ILE A 447 -25.64 -4.01 -28.21
CA ILE A 447 -25.75 -4.24 -26.78
C ILE A 447 -25.45 -5.69 -26.40
N GLU A 448 -25.75 -6.66 -27.27
CA GLU A 448 -25.39 -8.06 -26.99
C GLU A 448 -23.88 -8.25 -26.96
N LYS A 449 -23.13 -7.53 -27.81
CA LYS A 449 -21.66 -7.55 -27.75
C LYS A 449 -21.11 -6.84 -26.52
N VAL A 450 -21.76 -5.77 -26.06
CA VAL A 450 -21.39 -5.11 -24.80
C VAL A 450 -21.54 -6.09 -23.64
N LYS A 451 -22.65 -6.81 -23.60
CA LYS A 451 -22.89 -7.87 -22.62
C LYS A 451 -21.86 -8.98 -22.68
N GLU A 452 -21.50 -9.46 -23.87
CA GLU A 452 -20.43 -10.47 -24.04
C GLU A 452 -19.09 -9.97 -23.49
N ALA A 453 -18.74 -8.71 -23.74
CA ALA A 453 -17.50 -8.11 -23.22
C ALA A 453 -17.49 -8.01 -21.69
N ILE A 454 -18.60 -7.61 -21.07
CA ILE A 454 -18.72 -7.53 -19.60
C ILE A 454 -18.64 -8.92 -18.99
N ASN A 455 -19.39 -9.90 -19.50
CA ASN A 455 -19.36 -11.27 -19.00
C ASN A 455 -17.95 -11.88 -19.10
N PHE A 456 -17.26 -11.66 -20.22
CA PHE A 456 -15.88 -12.12 -20.40
C PHE A 456 -14.92 -11.57 -19.33
N LEU A 457 -15.07 -10.29 -18.96
CA LEU A 457 -14.27 -9.69 -17.91
C LEU A 457 -14.67 -10.21 -16.53
N LYS A 458 -15.97 -10.38 -16.28
CA LYS A 458 -16.46 -10.84 -14.97
C LYS A 458 -15.88 -12.20 -14.57
N ASP A 459 -15.60 -13.06 -15.53
CA ASP A 459 -14.96 -14.38 -15.30
C ASP A 459 -13.43 -14.29 -15.08
N LYS A 460 -12.80 -13.14 -15.35
CA LYS A 460 -11.34 -12.98 -15.42
C LYS A 460 -10.77 -11.93 -14.48
N THR A 461 -11.63 -11.12 -13.88
CA THR A 461 -11.27 -9.98 -13.05
C THR A 461 -12.09 -10.00 -11.77
N ASP A 462 -11.53 -9.43 -10.71
CA ASP A 462 -12.23 -9.29 -9.43
C ASP A 462 -13.36 -8.25 -9.56
N TRP A 463 -13.12 -7.22 -10.39
CA TRP A 463 -13.99 -6.07 -10.55
C TRP A 463 -14.13 -5.67 -12.01
N VAL A 464 -15.32 -5.21 -12.43
CA VAL A 464 -15.57 -4.65 -13.77
C VAL A 464 -16.08 -3.22 -13.67
N ILE A 465 -15.33 -2.26 -14.21
CA ILE A 465 -15.68 -0.85 -14.26
C ILE A 465 -16.01 -0.46 -15.70
N VAL A 466 -17.19 0.10 -15.90
CA VAL A 466 -17.66 0.56 -17.21
C VAL A 466 -17.51 2.08 -17.29
N ASN A 467 -16.73 2.55 -18.27
CA ASN A 467 -16.62 3.96 -18.64
C ASN A 467 -17.48 4.20 -19.87
N ILE A 468 -18.49 5.06 -19.75
CA ILE A 468 -19.52 5.24 -20.77
C ILE A 468 -19.71 6.71 -21.15
N HIS A 469 -19.68 7.00 -22.45
CA HIS A 469 -19.91 8.32 -23.01
C HIS A 469 -21.34 8.37 -23.59
N TRP A 470 -22.26 9.15 -22.98
CA TRP A 470 -23.72 9.04 -23.22
C TRP A 470 -24.54 10.27 -22.78
N GLY A 471 -25.85 10.22 -22.99
CA GLY A 471 -26.74 11.31 -22.56
C GLY A 471 -26.81 12.44 -23.58
N GLU A 472 -27.40 13.56 -23.18
CA GLU A 472 -27.60 14.73 -24.02
C GLU A 472 -26.71 15.87 -23.52
N GLU A 473 -26.07 16.60 -24.44
CA GLU A 473 -25.20 17.72 -24.09
C GLU A 473 -25.94 18.76 -23.22
N TYR A 474 -25.30 19.13 -22.11
CA TYR A 474 -25.70 20.18 -21.17
C TYR A 474 -27.01 19.94 -20.40
N ASP A 475 -27.66 18.79 -20.54
CA ASP A 475 -28.79 18.43 -19.67
C ASP A 475 -28.27 18.05 -18.27
N LEU A 476 -28.80 18.73 -17.26
CA LEU A 476 -28.38 18.54 -15.87
C LEU A 476 -28.91 17.24 -15.26
N ASN A 477 -29.86 16.56 -15.92
CA ASN A 477 -30.45 15.33 -15.40
C ASN A 477 -30.20 14.18 -16.38
N PHE A 478 -29.88 12.99 -15.85
CA PHE A 478 -29.83 11.82 -16.70
C PHE A 478 -31.22 11.48 -17.28
N ASN A 479 -31.24 10.97 -18.50
CA ASN A 479 -32.48 10.58 -19.17
C ASN A 479 -32.84 9.10 -18.96
N LYS A 480 -34.07 8.73 -19.35
CA LYS A 480 -34.59 7.36 -19.20
C LYS A 480 -33.70 6.30 -19.88
N ILE A 481 -33.10 6.62 -21.03
CA ILE A 481 -32.24 5.69 -21.78
C ILE A 481 -30.94 5.45 -21.02
N GLN A 482 -30.32 6.51 -20.48
CA GLN A 482 -29.12 6.36 -19.63
C GLN A 482 -29.41 5.42 -18.47
N LYS A 483 -30.54 5.60 -17.77
CA LYS A 483 -30.93 4.74 -16.66
C LYS A 483 -31.15 3.27 -17.06
N GLU A 484 -31.89 3.02 -18.14
CA GLU A 484 -32.15 1.67 -18.63
C GLU A 484 -30.85 0.94 -19.02
N ILE A 485 -29.94 1.64 -19.70
CA ILE A 485 -28.62 1.10 -20.05
C ILE A 485 -27.76 0.88 -18.79
N ALA A 486 -27.74 1.83 -17.85
CA ALA A 486 -26.99 1.70 -16.61
C ALA A 486 -27.38 0.42 -15.85
N TYR A 487 -28.69 0.19 -15.69
CA TYR A 487 -29.20 -0.98 -15.01
C TYR A 487 -28.86 -2.26 -15.75
N GLN A 488 -28.96 -2.27 -17.07
CA GLN A 488 -28.60 -3.42 -17.89
C GLN A 488 -27.10 -3.77 -17.74
N LEU A 489 -26.21 -2.78 -17.74
CA LEU A 489 -24.77 -2.99 -17.58
C LEU A 489 -24.41 -3.57 -16.20
N ILE A 490 -25.04 -3.07 -15.13
CA ILE A 490 -24.90 -3.66 -13.78
C ILE A 490 -25.45 -5.09 -13.77
N ASP A 491 -26.61 -5.33 -14.38
CA ASP A 491 -27.23 -6.66 -14.44
C ASP A 491 -26.41 -7.67 -15.26
N ASP A 492 -25.63 -7.21 -16.23
CA ASP A 492 -24.71 -8.02 -17.03
C ASP A 492 -23.34 -8.23 -16.35
N GLY A 493 -23.09 -7.61 -15.18
CA GLY A 493 -21.92 -7.91 -14.34
C GLY A 493 -20.98 -6.74 -14.06
N ALA A 494 -21.31 -5.52 -14.47
CA ALA A 494 -20.55 -4.33 -14.09
C ALA A 494 -20.68 -4.05 -12.58
N ASP A 495 -19.58 -3.66 -11.95
CA ASP A 495 -19.52 -3.32 -10.53
C ASP A 495 -19.55 -1.80 -10.29
N VAL A 496 -19.11 -1.00 -11.27
CA VAL A 496 -19.19 0.48 -11.25
C VAL A 496 -19.46 1.01 -12.66
N ILE A 497 -20.23 2.10 -12.77
CA ILE A 497 -20.42 2.84 -14.02
C ILE A 497 -19.94 4.28 -13.85
N ILE A 498 -18.97 4.70 -14.66
CA ILE A 498 -18.46 6.07 -14.75
C ILE A 498 -18.94 6.70 -16.07
N GLY A 499 -19.81 7.70 -15.96
CA GLY A 499 -20.42 8.39 -17.09
C GLY A 499 -19.72 9.70 -17.48
N HIS A 500 -19.76 10.00 -18.77
CA HIS A 500 -19.13 11.13 -19.47
C HIS A 500 -20.04 11.65 -20.59
N HIS A 501 -19.70 12.78 -21.23
CA HIS A 501 -20.36 13.44 -22.40
C HIS A 501 -21.26 14.65 -22.12
N PRO A 502 -22.19 14.66 -21.14
CA PRO A 502 -23.10 15.80 -20.99
C PRO A 502 -22.39 17.14 -20.74
N HIS A 503 -21.07 17.12 -20.47
CA HIS A 503 -20.23 18.26 -20.13
C HIS A 503 -20.68 19.00 -18.86
N VAL A 504 -21.60 18.42 -18.11
CA VAL A 504 -22.12 18.90 -16.84
C VAL A 504 -22.21 17.72 -15.88
N VAL A 505 -22.13 17.98 -14.58
CA VAL A 505 -22.32 16.94 -13.55
C VAL A 505 -23.79 16.49 -13.56
N GLN A 506 -24.01 15.17 -13.61
CA GLN A 506 -25.32 14.55 -13.45
C GLN A 506 -25.37 13.73 -12.15
N GLU A 507 -26.54 13.19 -11.84
CA GLU A 507 -26.79 12.51 -10.57
C GLU A 507 -25.94 11.26 -10.36
N VAL A 508 -25.84 10.85 -9.09
CA VAL A 508 -25.25 9.58 -8.67
C VAL A 508 -26.36 8.69 -8.12
N GLU A 509 -26.40 7.44 -8.58
CA GLU A 509 -27.37 6.44 -8.15
C GLU A 509 -26.64 5.19 -7.65
N VAL A 510 -27.22 4.47 -6.69
CA VAL A 510 -26.76 3.13 -6.31
C VAL A 510 -27.85 2.13 -6.67
N TYR A 511 -27.53 1.20 -7.56
CA TYR A 511 -28.43 0.13 -8.00
C TYR A 511 -27.82 -1.23 -7.66
N LYS A 512 -28.55 -2.05 -6.89
CA LYS A 512 -28.06 -3.35 -6.36
C LYS A 512 -26.72 -3.27 -5.62
N GLY A 513 -26.49 -2.16 -4.90
CA GLY A 513 -25.24 -1.93 -4.18
C GLY A 513 -24.05 -1.53 -5.07
N ARG A 514 -24.27 -1.28 -6.36
CA ARG A 514 -23.26 -0.82 -7.31
C ARG A 514 -23.47 0.66 -7.65
N PRO A 515 -22.44 1.52 -7.53
CA PRO A 515 -22.57 2.94 -7.82
C PRO A 515 -22.58 3.24 -9.33
N ILE A 516 -23.42 4.19 -9.71
CA ILE A 516 -23.60 4.70 -11.07
C ILE A 516 -23.42 6.21 -11.02
N PHE A 517 -22.40 6.71 -11.71
CA PHE A 517 -22.16 8.15 -11.88
C PHE A 517 -22.60 8.50 -13.29
N TYR A 518 -23.73 9.21 -13.46
CA TYR A 518 -24.28 9.44 -14.80
C TYR A 518 -23.45 10.42 -15.62
N SER A 519 -22.79 11.39 -14.98
CA SER A 519 -21.80 12.25 -15.63
C SER A 519 -20.91 12.91 -14.59
N LEU A 520 -19.60 12.81 -14.79
CA LEU A 520 -18.60 13.54 -14.01
C LEU A 520 -18.38 14.98 -14.51
N GLY A 521 -18.98 15.37 -15.64
CA GLY A 521 -18.76 16.69 -16.27
C GLY A 521 -17.37 16.84 -16.88
N ASN A 522 -16.95 18.08 -17.14
CA ASN A 522 -15.64 18.39 -17.69
C ASN A 522 -14.58 18.40 -16.60
N PHE A 523 -13.42 17.75 -16.81
CA PHE A 523 -12.23 17.97 -15.99
C PHE A 523 -11.33 19.06 -16.62
N ILE A 524 -10.79 18.81 -17.82
CA ILE A 524 -10.01 19.80 -18.59
C ILE A 524 -10.74 20.08 -19.89
N PHE A 525 -11.38 21.25 -19.99
CA PHE A 525 -12.11 21.68 -21.18
C PHE A 525 -12.19 23.22 -21.26
N ASP A 526 -12.36 23.78 -22.46
CA ASP A 526 -12.49 25.22 -22.72
C ASP A 526 -13.94 25.71 -22.95
N GLN A 527 -14.93 24.96 -22.46
CA GLN A 527 -16.35 25.33 -22.52
C GLN A 527 -16.75 26.31 -21.40
N TYR A 528 -16.28 27.56 -21.50
CA TYR A 528 -16.50 28.60 -20.47
C TYR A 528 -17.81 29.40 -20.64
N PHE A 529 -18.74 28.94 -21.47
CA PHE A 529 -19.96 29.69 -21.79
C PHE A 529 -21.06 29.55 -20.72
N SER A 530 -20.94 28.58 -19.79
CA SER A 530 -21.86 28.35 -18.68
C SER A 530 -21.08 28.04 -17.40
N ASP A 531 -21.64 28.39 -16.25
CA ASP A 531 -21.10 27.94 -14.96
C ASP A 531 -21.17 26.41 -14.84
N LYS A 532 -22.22 25.80 -15.39
CA LYS A 532 -22.45 24.35 -15.30
C LYS A 532 -21.44 23.50 -16.05
N THR A 533 -20.90 24.02 -17.15
CA THR A 533 -19.83 23.35 -17.92
C THR A 533 -18.44 23.57 -17.34
N GLN A 534 -18.34 24.43 -16.32
CA GLN A 534 -17.13 24.68 -15.54
C GLN A 534 -17.16 23.96 -14.18
N GLU A 535 -18.29 23.35 -13.82
CA GLU A 535 -18.43 22.48 -12.65
C GLU A 535 -18.13 21.03 -13.09
N GLY A 536 -17.38 20.30 -12.28
CA GLY A 536 -17.09 18.89 -12.52
C GLY A 536 -16.95 18.11 -11.21
N LEU A 537 -16.87 16.81 -11.34
CA LEU A 537 -16.82 15.86 -10.24
C LEU A 537 -15.69 14.87 -10.47
N ALA A 538 -14.83 14.70 -9.48
CA ALA A 538 -13.93 13.55 -9.42
C ALA A 538 -14.50 12.55 -8.41
N VAL A 539 -14.25 11.27 -8.63
CA VAL A 539 -14.66 10.20 -7.73
C VAL A 539 -13.47 9.33 -7.37
N SER A 540 -13.18 9.19 -6.08
CA SER A 540 -12.34 8.10 -5.61
C SER A 540 -13.18 6.85 -5.39
N LEU A 541 -12.63 5.71 -5.75
CA LEU A 541 -13.17 4.39 -5.44
C LEU A 541 -12.17 3.68 -4.54
N ASP A 542 -12.63 3.35 -3.34
CA ASP A 542 -11.90 2.58 -2.35
C ASP A 542 -12.44 1.16 -2.41
N ILE A 543 -11.67 0.27 -3.00
CA ILE A 543 -12.03 -1.14 -3.17
C ILE A 543 -11.41 -1.94 -2.04
N LEU A 544 -12.25 -2.54 -1.20
CA LEU A 544 -11.90 -3.36 -0.05
C LEU A 544 -12.56 -4.74 -0.22
N ASP A 545 -11.80 -5.76 -0.62
CA ASP A 545 -12.27 -7.11 -0.95
C ASP A 545 -13.46 -7.19 -1.91
N ASN A 546 -14.69 -7.15 -1.38
CA ASN A 546 -15.98 -7.25 -2.07
C ASN A 546 -16.84 -5.98 -1.93
N GLU A 547 -16.34 -4.97 -1.23
CA GLU A 547 -17.00 -3.68 -1.03
C GLU A 547 -16.33 -2.59 -1.88
N ILE A 548 -17.14 -1.73 -2.50
CA ILE A 548 -16.68 -0.51 -3.16
C ILE A 548 -17.28 0.67 -2.40
N LYS A 549 -16.42 1.47 -1.79
CA LYS A 549 -16.79 2.78 -1.25
C LYS A 549 -16.37 3.85 -2.23
N TYR A 550 -17.06 4.98 -2.23
CA TYR A 550 -16.69 6.10 -3.09
C TYR A 550 -16.75 7.43 -2.36
N THR A 551 -15.83 8.34 -2.71
CA THR A 551 -15.84 9.73 -2.25
C THR A 551 -15.91 10.65 -3.45
N LEU A 552 -16.75 11.68 -3.36
CA LEU A 552 -16.97 12.65 -4.41
C LEU A 552 -16.21 13.95 -4.10
N TYR A 553 -15.46 14.44 -5.08
CA TYR A 553 -14.69 15.67 -5.00
C TYR A 553 -15.21 16.65 -6.07
N PRO A 554 -16.08 17.58 -5.72
CA PRO A 554 -16.52 18.61 -6.65
C PRO A 554 -15.35 19.56 -6.94
N PHE A 555 -15.26 20.01 -8.18
CA PHE A 555 -14.28 21.02 -8.58
C PHE A 555 -14.91 22.04 -9.52
N LYS A 556 -14.27 23.20 -9.61
CA LYS A 556 -14.67 24.27 -10.52
C LYS A 556 -13.46 24.75 -11.32
N THR A 557 -13.68 24.96 -12.62
CA THR A 557 -12.72 25.61 -13.49
C THR A 557 -12.89 27.11 -13.42
N ILE A 558 -11.85 27.82 -13.00
CA ILE A 558 -11.83 29.29 -12.89
C ILE A 558 -10.61 29.82 -13.62
N ASN A 559 -10.83 30.59 -14.69
CA ASN A 559 -9.77 31.13 -15.54
C ASN A 559 -8.81 30.05 -16.09
N GLY A 560 -9.35 28.86 -16.38
CA GLY A 560 -8.59 27.69 -16.87
C GLY A 560 -7.79 26.96 -15.80
N LYS A 561 -7.98 27.28 -14.51
CA LYS A 561 -7.45 26.50 -13.38
C LYS A 561 -8.53 25.61 -12.79
N ILE A 562 -8.17 24.40 -12.38
CA ILE A 562 -9.07 23.49 -11.66
C ILE A 562 -8.84 23.63 -10.17
N ILE A 563 -9.91 23.93 -9.43
CA ILE A 563 -9.88 24.17 -7.99
C ILE A 563 -10.94 23.29 -7.33
N LEU A 564 -10.60 22.64 -6.21
CA LEU A 564 -11.59 21.92 -5.40
C LEU A 564 -12.66 22.89 -4.90
N SER A 565 -13.92 22.48 -5.02
CA SER A 565 -15.05 23.20 -4.46
C SER A 565 -15.37 22.66 -3.07
N ASN A 566 -15.74 23.55 -2.15
CA ASN A 566 -16.13 23.17 -0.78
C ASN A 566 -17.60 22.77 -0.69
#